data_AF-A0A1L0BCE1-F1
#
_entry.id   AF-A0A1L0BCE1-F1
#
_cell.length_a   1.000
_cell.length_b   1.000
_cell.length_c   1.000
_cell.angle_alpha   90.00
_cell.angle_beta   90.00
_cell.angle_gamma   90.00
#
_symmetry.space_group_name_H-M   'P 1'
#
loop_
_entity.id
_entity.type
_entity.pdbx_description
1 polymer ?
#
loop_
_entity_poly.entity_id
_entity_poly.type
_entity_poly.pdbx_seq_one_letter_code
_entity_poly.pdbx_strand_id
1 'polypeptide(L)'
;MDSHTYDSLEQRLDTLKVDVGDSNELSLVKQVAQLQARLNQLYQQNPELGILDQIRKEFPKTRQSRITEGSISKEEKQETILIKYPQIKMAYQSLMELQSIEMPQLPSEIAEKLDIQQITVRENQLKVLANNFHMMVVKNLVVLEKYVGMAENEVRFWNRIEKKVNQLGAQVNAVERDRRMESKY
;
A
#
# COMPACT_ATOMS: atom_id res chain seq x y z
N MET A 1 26.03 40.83 23.74
CA MET A 1 25.41 39.52 23.51
C MET A 1 24.82 39.11 24.84
N ASP A 2 23.50 38.96 24.89
CA ASP A 2 22.77 38.83 26.15
C ASP A 2 22.95 37.41 26.70
N SER A 3 23.08 37.28 28.02
CA SER A 3 23.27 35.97 28.70
C SER A 3 22.25 34.92 28.25
N HIS A 4 21.01 35.34 27.97
CA HIS A 4 19.92 34.48 27.53
C HIS A 4 20.12 33.86 26.14
N THR A 5 20.87 34.52 25.24
CA THR A 5 21.17 33.92 23.93
C THR A 5 22.29 32.90 24.03
N TYR A 6 23.21 33.07 24.96
CA TYR A 6 24.26 32.08 25.26
C TYR A 6 23.66 30.82 25.87
N ASP A 7 22.81 30.96 26.90
CA ASP A 7 22.16 29.82 27.57
C ASP A 7 21.23 29.04 26.61
N SER A 8 20.56 29.75 25.70
CA SER A 8 19.71 29.12 24.67
C SER A 8 20.53 28.35 23.62
N LEU A 9 21.73 28.84 23.26
CA LEU A 9 22.63 28.12 22.38
C LEU A 9 23.24 26.91 23.08
N GLU A 10 23.57 27.03 24.35
CA GLU A 10 24.14 25.94 25.16
C GLU A 10 23.12 24.81 25.36
N GLN A 11 21.86 25.14 25.68
CA GLN A 11 20.77 24.15 25.69
C GLN A 11 20.52 23.49 24.34
N ARG A 12 20.65 24.24 23.24
CA ARG A 12 20.56 23.68 21.88
C ARG A 12 21.74 22.77 21.56
N LEU A 13 22.93 23.12 22.03
CA LEU A 13 24.13 22.32 21.84
C LEU A 13 24.03 21.02 22.64
N ASP A 14 23.53 21.08 23.87
CA ASP A 14 23.30 19.91 24.72
C ASP A 14 22.20 19.00 24.16
N THR A 15 21.10 19.55 23.66
CA THR A 15 20.07 18.74 22.97
C THR A 15 20.61 18.11 21.69
N LEU A 16 21.39 18.84 20.90
CA LEU A 16 22.07 18.24 19.73
C LEU A 16 23.09 17.18 20.14
N LYS A 17 23.80 17.35 21.25
CA LYS A 17 24.77 16.38 21.75
C LYS A 17 24.08 15.12 22.28
N VAL A 18 22.90 15.27 22.89
CA VAL A 18 22.02 14.16 23.30
C VAL A 18 21.43 13.44 22.08
N ASP A 19 20.95 14.18 21.07
CA ASP A 19 20.38 13.61 19.84
C ASP A 19 21.43 12.93 18.95
N VAL A 20 22.68 13.42 19.00
CA VAL A 20 23.81 12.86 18.24
C VAL A 20 24.49 11.71 19.01
N GLY A 21 24.35 11.68 20.33
CA GLY A 21 24.90 10.65 21.22
C GLY A 21 26.44 10.65 21.28
N ASP A 22 27.01 10.66 22.48
CA ASP A 22 28.43 10.33 22.71
C ASP A 22 28.66 8.85 22.34
N SER A 23 28.94 8.55 21.06
CA SER A 23 29.29 7.18 20.69
C SER A 23 30.24 7.12 19.50
N ASN A 24 31.40 6.59 19.84
CA ASN A 24 32.63 6.51 19.09
C ASN A 24 32.67 5.29 18.15
N GLU A 25 31.55 4.85 17.55
CA GLU A 25 31.56 3.54 16.85
C GLU A 25 31.05 3.46 15.41
N LEU A 26 30.42 4.47 14.82
CA LEU A 26 30.32 4.62 13.35
C LEU A 26 29.78 6.01 13.04
N SER A 27 30.54 6.82 12.29
CA SER A 27 30.10 8.14 11.79
C SER A 27 28.66 8.05 11.27
N LEU A 28 27.76 8.92 11.74
CA LEU A 28 26.37 9.05 11.26
C LEU A 28 26.28 9.02 9.73
N VAL A 29 27.29 9.57 9.05
CA VAL A 29 27.43 9.54 7.59
C VAL A 29 27.48 8.11 7.04
N LYS A 30 28.19 7.19 7.70
CA LYS A 30 28.25 5.78 7.32
C LYS A 30 26.93 5.05 7.60
N GLN A 31 26.22 5.37 8.68
CA GLN A 31 24.91 4.79 8.97
C GLN A 31 23.85 5.26 7.96
N VAL A 32 23.85 6.56 7.65
CA VAL A 32 22.99 7.14 6.61
C VAL A 32 23.33 6.56 5.23
N ALA A 33 24.60 6.38 4.91
CA ALA A 33 25.02 5.75 3.66
C ALA A 33 24.60 4.27 3.59
N GLN A 34 24.68 3.52 4.69
CA GLN A 34 24.19 2.14 4.75
C GLN A 34 22.67 2.05 4.64
N LEU A 35 21.94 2.98 5.26
CA LEU A 35 20.49 3.07 5.13
C LEU A 35 20.08 3.45 3.71
N GLN A 36 20.77 4.39 3.06
CA GLN A 36 20.55 4.71 1.66
C GLN A 36 20.86 3.53 0.74
N ALA A 37 21.93 2.78 0.99
CA ALA A 37 22.25 1.59 0.22
C ALA A 37 21.16 0.51 0.36
N ARG A 38 20.67 0.26 1.59
CA ARG A 38 19.55 -0.67 1.85
C ARG A 38 18.24 -0.20 1.24
N LEU A 39 17.97 1.09 1.30
CA LEU A 39 16.79 1.70 0.68
C LEU A 39 16.84 1.51 -0.83
N ASN A 40 17.97 1.84 -1.47
CA ASN A 40 18.16 1.67 -2.91
C ASN A 40 18.05 0.20 -3.35
N GLN A 41 18.59 -0.72 -2.55
CA GLN A 41 18.44 -2.16 -2.79
C GLN A 41 16.97 -2.61 -2.69
N LEU A 42 16.20 -2.06 -1.74
CA LEU A 42 14.77 -2.30 -1.60
C LEU A 42 13.96 -1.79 -2.80
N TYR A 43 14.27 -0.59 -3.31
CA TYR A 43 13.62 -0.03 -4.52
C TYR A 43 14.00 -0.81 -5.79
N GLN A 44 15.22 -1.35 -5.89
CA GLN A 44 15.62 -2.21 -7.00
C GLN A 44 14.95 -3.59 -6.96
N GLN A 45 14.81 -4.16 -5.77
CA GLN A 45 14.13 -5.45 -5.57
C GLN A 45 12.61 -5.34 -5.71
N ASN A 46 12.04 -4.15 -5.47
CA ASN A 46 10.60 -3.90 -5.48
C ASN A 46 10.29 -2.60 -6.24
N PRO A 47 10.16 -2.63 -7.57
CA PRO A 47 9.83 -1.44 -8.37
C PRO A 47 8.45 -0.85 -8.00
N GLU A 48 7.58 -1.64 -7.36
CA GLU A 48 6.25 -1.25 -6.89
C GLU A 48 6.30 -0.17 -5.79
N LEU A 49 7.38 -0.08 -5.00
CA LEU A 49 7.57 0.97 -3.99
C LEU A 49 7.72 2.36 -4.63
N GLY A 50 8.26 2.42 -5.85
CA GLY A 50 8.34 3.66 -6.64
C GLY A 50 6.96 4.17 -7.04
N ILE A 51 6.04 3.26 -7.36
CA ILE A 51 4.64 3.58 -7.67
C ILE A 51 3.92 4.10 -6.42
N LEU A 52 4.24 3.57 -5.23
CA LEU A 52 3.66 4.01 -3.95
C LEU A 52 4.08 5.43 -3.57
N ASP A 53 5.34 5.80 -3.82
CA ASP A 53 5.83 7.17 -3.64
C ASP A 53 5.20 8.14 -4.65
N GLN A 54 4.89 7.67 -5.86
CA GLN A 54 4.18 8.43 -6.86
C GLN A 54 2.72 8.66 -6.44
N ILE A 55 2.03 7.64 -5.94
CA ILE A 55 0.69 7.74 -5.34
C ILE A 55 0.72 8.71 -4.14
N ARG A 56 1.72 8.64 -3.26
CA ARG A 56 1.87 9.58 -2.13
C ARG A 56 2.04 11.03 -2.57
N LYS A 57 2.72 11.29 -3.70
CA LYS A 57 2.84 12.63 -4.28
C LYS A 57 1.53 13.10 -4.93
N GLU A 58 0.78 12.18 -5.52
CA GLU A 58 -0.52 12.45 -6.15
C GLU A 58 -1.66 12.69 -5.15
N PHE A 59 -1.51 12.26 -3.90
CA PHE A 59 -2.42 12.60 -2.79
C PHE A 59 -1.87 13.77 -1.94
N PRO A 60 -2.27 15.03 -2.20
CA PRO A 60 -1.94 16.13 -1.30
C PRO A 60 -2.59 15.87 0.06
N LYS A 61 -1.80 15.94 1.13
CA LYS A 61 -2.20 15.79 2.54
C LYS A 61 -3.56 16.45 2.80
N THR A 62 -4.62 15.66 2.89
CA THR A 62 -5.93 16.14 3.32
C THR A 62 -5.82 16.56 4.78
N ARG A 63 -5.74 17.88 4.99
CA ARG A 63 -6.04 18.60 6.25
C ARG A 63 -5.49 17.98 7.53
N GLN A 64 -4.22 18.25 7.82
CA GLN A 64 -3.88 18.65 9.19
C GLN A 64 -4.41 20.07 9.38
N SER A 65 -5.69 20.21 9.73
CA SER A 65 -6.18 21.46 10.32
C SER A 65 -5.38 21.67 11.59
N ARG A 66 -4.51 22.68 11.57
CA ARG A 66 -3.93 23.26 12.78
C ARG A 66 -5.08 23.47 13.76
N ILE A 67 -5.09 22.72 14.86
CA ILE A 67 -5.88 23.07 16.04
C ILE A 67 -5.26 24.39 16.52
N THR A 68 -5.83 25.51 16.11
CA THR A 68 -5.67 26.75 16.85
C THR A 68 -6.41 26.52 18.16
N GLU A 69 -5.68 26.37 19.26
CA GLU A 69 -6.21 26.44 20.62
C GLU A 69 -6.79 27.84 20.86
N GLY A 70 -7.97 28.09 20.29
CA GLY A 70 -8.80 29.23 20.64
C GLY A 70 -9.42 28.97 22.01
N SER A 71 -9.43 29.99 22.86
CA SER A 71 -10.09 29.96 24.17
C SER A 71 -11.61 29.77 23.99
N ILE A 72 -12.06 28.51 23.89
CA ILE A 72 -13.48 28.16 23.87
C ILE A 72 -14.11 28.64 25.19
N SER A 73 -15.23 29.36 25.11
CA SER A 73 -15.90 29.90 26.30
C SER A 73 -16.40 28.76 27.20
N LYS A 74 -16.46 28.98 28.51
CA LYS A 74 -16.88 27.93 29.47
C LYS A 74 -18.29 27.41 29.18
N GLU A 75 -19.15 28.29 28.67
CA GLU A 75 -20.53 28.03 28.29
C GLU A 75 -20.60 27.10 27.08
N GLU A 76 -19.78 27.34 26.05
CA GLU A 76 -19.69 26.49 24.85
C GLU A 76 -19.14 25.09 25.19
N LYS A 77 -18.20 25.01 26.14
CA LYS A 77 -17.71 23.71 26.65
C LYS A 77 -18.82 22.96 27.37
N GLN A 78 -19.61 23.64 28.19
CA GLN A 78 -20.71 23.02 28.93
C GLN A 78 -21.80 22.51 27.99
N GLU A 79 -22.17 23.30 26.97
CA GLU A 79 -23.13 22.90 25.95
C GLU A 79 -22.62 21.70 25.14
N THR A 80 -21.34 21.74 24.73
CA THR A 80 -20.71 20.63 24.00
C THR A 80 -20.69 19.35 24.84
N ILE A 81 -20.36 19.45 26.13
CA ILE A 81 -20.38 18.30 27.05
C ILE A 81 -21.79 17.74 27.18
N LEU A 82 -22.82 18.59 27.30
CA LEU A 82 -24.22 18.13 27.39
C LEU A 82 -24.67 17.41 26.11
N ILE A 83 -24.34 17.96 24.94
CA ILE A 83 -24.65 17.34 23.64
C ILE A 83 -23.94 15.98 23.50
N LYS A 84 -22.70 15.88 23.98
CA LYS A 84 -21.87 14.67 23.88
C LYS A 84 -22.05 13.71 25.05
N TYR A 85 -22.83 14.06 26.07
CA TYR A 85 -22.99 13.28 27.29
C TYR A 85 -23.42 11.81 27.05
N PRO A 86 -24.37 11.51 26.14
CA PRO A 86 -24.73 10.12 25.84
C PRO A 86 -23.54 9.32 25.26
N GLN A 87 -22.74 9.96 24.40
CA GLN A 87 -21.55 9.35 23.78
C GLN A 87 -20.46 9.11 24.82
N ILE A 88 -20.24 10.07 25.72
CA ILE A 88 -19.29 9.96 26.85
C ILE A 88 -19.73 8.83 27.79
N LYS A 89 -21.02 8.74 28.11
CA LYS A 89 -21.56 7.69 28.97
C LYS A 89 -21.38 6.29 28.37
N MET A 90 -21.66 6.13 27.08
CA MET A 90 -21.41 4.87 26.37
C MET A 90 -19.92 4.52 26.36
N ALA A 91 -19.05 5.48 26.04
CA ALA A 91 -17.60 5.26 26.04
C ALA A 91 -17.08 4.89 27.44
N TYR A 92 -17.63 5.48 28.50
CA TYR A 92 -17.29 5.15 29.88
C TYR A 92 -17.71 3.72 30.24
N GLN A 93 -18.90 3.28 29.81
CA GLN A 93 -19.34 1.89 29.99
C GLN A 93 -18.42 0.92 29.26
N SER A 94 -18.07 1.20 27.99
CA SER A 94 -17.12 0.38 27.24
C SER A 94 -15.72 0.37 27.86
N LEU A 95 -15.27 1.47 28.46
CA LEU A 95 -14.01 1.52 29.21
C LEU A 95 -14.05 0.68 30.48
N MET A 96 -15.18 0.70 31.20
CA MET A 96 -15.38 -0.15 32.37
C MET A 96 -15.42 -1.63 31.99
N GLU A 97 -16.10 -1.97 30.89
CA GLU A 97 -16.10 -3.31 30.33
C GLU A 97 -14.67 -3.72 29.96
N LEU A 98 -13.91 -2.87 29.26
CA LEU A 98 -12.52 -3.14 28.91
C LEU A 98 -11.61 -3.31 30.13
N GLN A 99 -11.81 -2.51 31.19
CA GLN A 99 -11.08 -2.64 32.44
C GLN A 99 -11.42 -3.94 33.17
N SER A 100 -12.67 -4.41 33.05
CA SER A 100 -13.12 -5.69 33.62
C SER A 100 -12.69 -6.92 32.81
N ILE A 101 -12.17 -6.72 31.60
CA ILE A 101 -11.49 -7.78 30.86
C ILE A 101 -10.12 -7.99 31.52
N GLU A 102 -10.09 -8.87 32.52
CA GLU A 102 -8.85 -9.45 32.99
C GLU A 102 -8.22 -10.20 31.81
N MET A 103 -7.05 -9.75 31.35
CA MET A 103 -6.30 -10.52 30.37
C MET A 103 -6.00 -11.88 31.01
N PRO A 104 -6.46 -12.99 30.41
CA PRO A 104 -6.15 -14.31 30.94
C PRO A 104 -4.63 -14.44 30.97
N GLN A 105 -4.06 -14.48 32.18
CA GLN A 105 -2.64 -14.75 32.33
C GLN A 105 -2.41 -16.14 31.76
N LEU A 106 -1.58 -16.22 30.72
CA LEU A 106 -1.18 -17.50 30.15
C LEU A 106 -0.60 -18.34 31.31
N PRO A 107 -1.18 -19.51 31.62
CA PRO A 107 -0.62 -20.42 32.61
C PRO A 107 0.86 -20.65 32.28
N SER A 108 1.73 -20.63 33.29
CA SER A 108 3.18 -20.85 33.10
C SER A 108 3.48 -22.17 32.37
N GLU A 109 2.61 -23.17 32.51
CA GLU A 109 2.66 -24.44 31.79
C GLU A 109 2.49 -24.32 30.26
N ILE A 110 1.77 -23.29 29.79
CA ILE A 110 1.64 -22.97 28.35
C ILE A 110 2.85 -22.17 27.87
N ALA A 111 3.40 -21.28 28.71
CA ALA A 111 4.62 -20.53 28.40
C ALA A 111 5.85 -21.45 28.27
N GLU A 112 5.95 -22.51 29.09
CA GLU A 112 7.02 -23.52 29.00
C GLU A 112 6.84 -24.51 27.83
N LYS A 113 5.60 -24.74 27.39
CA LYS A 113 5.29 -25.59 26.21
C LYS A 113 5.26 -24.83 24.89
N LEU A 114 5.21 -23.50 24.91
CA LEU A 114 5.43 -22.67 23.73
C LEU A 114 6.91 -22.74 23.39
N ASP A 115 7.28 -23.74 22.60
CA ASP A 115 8.58 -23.78 21.94
C ASP A 115 8.61 -22.64 20.91
N ILE A 116 9.07 -21.47 21.36
CA ILE A 116 9.17 -20.23 20.57
C ILE A 116 9.94 -20.53 19.27
N GLN A 117 10.93 -21.44 19.31
CA GLN A 117 11.70 -21.82 18.12
C GLN A 117 10.83 -22.55 17.09
N GLN A 118 9.96 -23.47 17.51
CA GLN A 118 9.02 -24.13 16.58
C GLN A 118 8.00 -23.14 15.99
N ILE A 119 7.57 -22.14 16.77
CA ILE A 119 6.68 -21.10 16.27
C ILE A 119 7.37 -20.22 15.25
N THR A 120 8.62 -19.80 15.48
CA THR A 120 9.39 -19.01 14.50
C THR A 120 9.67 -19.82 13.22
N VAL A 121 9.94 -21.12 13.34
CA VAL A 121 10.11 -22.00 12.18
C VAL A 121 8.81 -22.11 11.38
N ARG A 122 7.67 -22.30 12.05
CA ARG A 122 6.35 -22.33 11.39
C ARG A 122 5.98 -20.98 10.77
N GLU A 123 6.30 -19.87 11.43
CA GLU A 123 6.07 -18.53 10.90
C GLU A 123 6.87 -18.33 9.60
N ASN A 124 8.14 -18.72 9.57
CA ASN A 124 8.96 -18.64 8.37
C ASN A 124 8.44 -19.56 7.26
N GLN A 125 7.99 -20.77 7.59
CA GLN A 125 7.35 -21.67 6.63
C GLN A 125 6.06 -21.09 6.06
N LEU A 126 5.22 -20.46 6.90
CA LEU A 126 4.00 -19.79 6.48
C LEU A 126 4.30 -18.56 5.60
N LYS A 127 5.34 -17.79 5.91
CA LYS A 127 5.79 -16.67 5.07
C LYS A 127 6.26 -17.16 3.70
N VAL A 128 7.04 -18.24 3.64
CA VAL A 128 7.47 -18.84 2.37
C VAL A 128 6.27 -19.39 1.60
N LEU A 129 5.33 -20.05 2.27
CA LEU A 129 4.12 -20.58 1.65
C LEU A 129 3.24 -19.46 1.10
N ALA A 130 3.04 -18.39 1.86
CA ALA A 130 2.28 -17.21 1.44
C ALA A 130 2.93 -16.54 0.22
N ASN A 131 4.25 -16.36 0.24
CA ASN A 131 4.99 -15.81 -0.91
C ASN A 131 4.87 -16.71 -2.15
N ASN A 132 5.00 -18.02 -1.99
CA ASN A 132 4.84 -18.98 -3.09
C ASN A 132 3.41 -18.96 -3.65
N PHE A 133 2.40 -18.86 -2.79
CA PHE A 133 1.01 -18.73 -3.20
C PHE A 133 0.77 -17.44 -3.97
N HIS A 134 1.27 -16.29 -3.48
CA HIS A 134 1.15 -15.01 -4.17
C HIS A 134 1.85 -15.05 -5.54
N MET A 135 3.05 -15.61 -5.60
CA MET A 135 3.80 -15.79 -6.84
C MET A 135 3.03 -16.68 -7.85
N MET A 136 2.37 -17.72 -7.37
CA MET A 136 1.55 -18.59 -8.21
C MET A 136 0.33 -17.86 -8.77
N VAL A 137 -0.37 -17.07 -7.94
CA VAL A 137 -1.50 -16.25 -8.37
C VAL A 137 -1.07 -15.25 -9.43
N VAL A 138 0.06 -14.57 -9.23
CA VAL A 138 0.61 -13.63 -10.22
C VAL A 138 0.96 -14.34 -11.53
N LYS A 139 1.62 -15.50 -11.48
CA LYS A 139 1.92 -16.29 -12.67
C LYS A 139 0.64 -16.71 -13.42
N ASN A 140 -0.40 -17.12 -12.70
CA ASN A 140 -1.68 -17.47 -13.30
C ASN A 140 -2.34 -16.26 -13.98
N LEU A 141 -2.30 -15.08 -13.35
CA LEU A 141 -2.80 -13.84 -13.96
C LEU A 141 -2.06 -13.51 -15.26
N VAL A 142 -0.73 -13.62 -15.28
CA VAL A 142 0.08 -13.38 -16.49
C VAL A 142 -0.27 -14.37 -17.61
N VAL A 143 -0.47 -15.64 -17.27
CA VAL A 143 -0.89 -16.65 -18.26
C VAL A 143 -2.28 -16.34 -18.82
N LEU A 144 -3.23 -15.95 -17.95
CA LEU A 144 -4.57 -15.56 -18.37
C LEU A 144 -4.54 -14.32 -19.28
N GLU A 145 -3.76 -13.30 -18.94
CA GLU A 145 -3.59 -12.11 -19.77
C GLU A 145 -3.04 -12.45 -21.15
N LYS A 146 -2.02 -13.32 -21.22
CA LYS A 146 -1.50 -13.82 -22.51
C LYS A 146 -2.56 -14.57 -23.30
N TYR A 147 -3.36 -15.41 -22.64
CA TYR A 147 -4.43 -16.15 -23.29
C TYR A 147 -5.52 -15.22 -23.84
N VAL A 148 -5.94 -14.22 -23.06
CA VAL A 148 -6.87 -13.18 -23.51
C VAL A 148 -6.29 -12.45 -24.72
N GLY A 149 -5.01 -12.07 -24.69
CA GLY A 149 -4.34 -11.43 -25.83
C GLY A 149 -4.31 -12.32 -27.08
N MET A 150 -4.11 -13.64 -26.93
CA MET A 150 -4.21 -14.59 -28.05
C MET A 150 -5.64 -14.66 -28.60
N ALA A 151 -6.66 -14.75 -27.74
CA ALA A 151 -8.05 -14.79 -28.15
C ALA A 151 -8.47 -13.50 -28.90
N GLU A 152 -8.04 -12.33 -28.43
CA GLU A 152 -8.26 -11.06 -29.13
C GLU A 152 -7.61 -11.03 -30.51
N ASN A 153 -6.42 -11.62 -30.65
CA ASN A 153 -5.72 -11.72 -31.93
C ASN A 153 -6.44 -12.66 -32.90
N GLU A 154 -6.99 -13.78 -32.40
CA GLU A 154 -7.82 -14.69 -33.20
C GLU A 154 -9.10 -14.01 -33.67
N VAL A 155 -9.81 -13.30 -32.78
CA VAL A 155 -11.00 -12.53 -33.17
C VAL A 155 -10.66 -11.51 -34.26
N ARG A 156 -9.57 -10.76 -34.09
CA ARG A 156 -9.08 -9.81 -35.11
C ARG A 156 -8.69 -10.50 -36.43
N PHE A 157 -8.16 -11.72 -36.37
CA PHE A 157 -7.83 -12.51 -37.54
C PHE A 157 -9.09 -12.96 -38.29
N TRP A 158 -10.07 -13.54 -37.58
CA TRP A 158 -11.33 -13.98 -38.17
C TRP A 158 -12.11 -12.82 -38.80
N ASN A 159 -12.18 -11.67 -38.12
CA ASN A 159 -12.79 -10.46 -38.69
C ASN A 159 -12.10 -9.99 -39.99
N ARG A 160 -10.78 -10.18 -40.12
CA ARG A 160 -10.06 -9.86 -41.38
C ARG A 160 -10.37 -10.86 -42.49
N ILE A 161 -10.47 -12.15 -42.15
CA ILE A 161 -10.87 -13.19 -43.11
C ILE A 161 -12.28 -12.92 -43.60
N GLU A 162 -13.23 -12.67 -42.70
CA GLU A 162 -14.62 -12.40 -43.04
C GLU A 162 -14.73 -11.21 -44.00
N LYS A 163 -14.01 -10.11 -43.72
CA LYS A 163 -13.94 -8.96 -44.64
C LYS A 163 -13.43 -9.36 -46.03
N LYS A 164 -12.38 -10.18 -46.11
CA LYS A 164 -11.84 -10.65 -47.40
C LYS A 164 -12.80 -11.59 -48.13
N VAL A 165 -13.47 -12.49 -47.41
CA VAL A 165 -14.48 -13.39 -47.97
C VAL A 165 -15.66 -12.60 -48.51
N ASN A 166 -16.13 -11.58 -47.78
CA ASN A 166 -17.18 -10.69 -48.24
C ASN A 166 -16.77 -9.90 -49.49
N GLN A 167 -15.51 -9.42 -49.56
CA GLN A 167 -14.97 -8.77 -50.75
C GLN A 167 -14.89 -9.72 -51.96
N LEU A 168 -14.38 -10.94 -51.77
CA LEU A 168 -14.34 -11.96 -52.81
C LEU A 168 -15.75 -12.36 -53.27
N GLY A 169 -16.69 -12.52 -52.34
CA GLY A 169 -18.08 -12.79 -52.66
C GLY A 169 -18.72 -11.68 -53.50
N ALA A 170 -18.42 -10.41 -53.17
CA ALA A 170 -18.87 -9.28 -53.98
C ALA A 170 -18.24 -9.29 -55.39
N GLN A 171 -16.95 -9.62 -55.52
CA GLN A 171 -16.25 -9.74 -56.81
C GLN A 171 -16.78 -10.91 -57.64
N VAL A 172 -16.99 -12.09 -57.06
CA VAL A 172 -17.57 -13.26 -57.74
C VAL A 172 -18.99 -12.95 -58.22
N ASN A 173 -19.81 -12.32 -57.38
CA ASN A 173 -21.15 -11.88 -57.78
C ASN A 173 -21.13 -10.87 -58.93
N ALA A 174 -20.14 -9.98 -59.00
CA ALA A 174 -19.97 -9.06 -60.12
C ALA A 174 -19.62 -9.82 -61.41
N VAL A 175 -18.63 -10.71 -61.36
CA VAL A 175 -18.21 -11.54 -62.50
C VAL A 175 -19.35 -12.46 -62.99
N GLU A 176 -20.14 -13.04 -62.08
CA GLU A 176 -21.29 -13.86 -62.46
C GLU A 176 -22.39 -13.05 -63.15
N ARG A 177 -22.61 -11.79 -62.73
CA ARG A 177 -23.55 -10.88 -63.41
C ARG A 177 -23.06 -10.55 -64.80
N ASP A 178 -21.78 -10.23 -64.97
CA ASP A 178 -21.18 -9.91 -66.26
C ASP A 178 -21.29 -11.11 -67.21
N ARG A 179 -20.99 -12.32 -66.74
CA ARG A 179 -21.11 -13.56 -67.53
C ARG A 179 -22.56 -13.88 -67.93
N ARG A 180 -23.54 -13.58 -67.07
CA ARG A 180 -24.98 -13.73 -67.40
C ARG A 180 -25.47 -12.68 -68.40
N MET A 181 -24.81 -11.52 -68.46
CA MET A 181 -25.09 -10.51 -69.48
C MET A 181 -24.50 -10.93 -70.83
N GLU A 182 -23.26 -11.44 -70.84
CA GLU A 182 -22.63 -11.97 -72.05
C GLU A 182 -23.38 -13.17 -72.66
N SER A 183 -23.91 -14.10 -71.86
CA SER A 183 -24.68 -15.25 -72.39
C SER A 183 -26.07 -14.89 -72.93
N LYS A 184 -26.53 -13.65 -72.78
CA LYS A 184 -27.84 -13.18 -73.28
C LYS A 184 -27.74 -12.47 -74.64
N TYR A 185 -26.53 -12.16 -75.10
CA TYR A 185 -26.25 -11.60 -76.43
C TYR A 185 -25.66 -12.69 -77.33
#